data_AF-A0A7C2XEF7-F1
#
_entry.id   AF-A0A7C2XEF7-F1
#
_cell.length_a   1.000
_cell.length_b   1.000
_cell.length_c   1.000
_cell.angle_alpha   90.00
_cell.angle_beta   90.00
_cell.angle_gamma   90.00
#
_symmetry.space_group_name_H-M   'P 1'
#
loop_
_entity.id
_entity.type
_entity.pdbx_description
1 polymer ?
#
loop_
_entity_poly.entity_id
_entity_poly.type
_entity_poly.pdbx_seq_one_letter_code
_entity_poly.pdbx_strand_id
1 'polypeptide(L)'
;YLKITERPFLVLRAAGSFGIDIIAIRDDFSFPIEVKSSIYEVFRFTMSNGRAQEQIISHMEITSRAGIFPVYAYRLKRVKGDPWRLFAPPGMQVRGNMALIYRLLPKLETTGSGNYIMHWNMGFPLHKFIGYLNR
;
A
#
# COMPACT_ATOMS: atom_id res chain seq x y z
N TYR A 1 18.96 5.16 -2.00
CA TYR A 1 18.38 6.39 -2.56
C TYR A 1 18.68 6.50 -4.06
N LEU A 2 19.94 6.40 -4.49
CA LEU A 2 20.37 6.48 -5.91
C LEU A 2 19.78 5.40 -6.85
N LYS A 3 19.35 4.24 -6.35
CA LYS A 3 18.81 3.18 -7.23
C LYS A 3 17.51 3.54 -7.94
N ILE A 4 16.69 4.43 -7.36
CA ILE A 4 15.41 4.80 -7.98
C ILE A 4 15.57 5.84 -9.09
N THR A 5 16.69 6.58 -9.11
CA THR A 5 16.98 7.54 -10.19
C THR A 5 17.45 6.85 -11.46
N GLU A 6 18.09 5.69 -11.35
CA GLU A 6 18.52 4.88 -12.51
C GLU A 6 17.36 4.08 -13.12
N ARG A 7 16.43 3.57 -12.29
CA ARG A 7 15.24 2.83 -12.72
C ARG A 7 13.98 3.46 -12.12
N PRO A 8 13.53 4.61 -12.65
CA PRO A 8 12.43 5.38 -12.06
C PRO A 8 11.08 4.71 -12.30
N PHE A 9 10.12 5.03 -11.42
CA PHE A 9 8.70 4.81 -11.70
C PHE A 9 8.15 6.04 -12.43
N LEU A 10 7.28 5.81 -13.41
CA LEU A 10 6.34 6.84 -13.84
C LEU A 10 5.25 6.95 -12.77
N VAL A 11 5.09 8.13 -12.19
CA VAL A 11 4.20 8.36 -11.06
C VAL A 11 3.17 9.42 -11.40
N LEU A 12 1.90 9.08 -11.19
CA LEU A 12 0.78 10.01 -11.24
C LEU A 12 0.16 10.13 -9.86
N ARG A 13 -0.22 11.36 -9.49
CA ARG A 13 -1.04 11.62 -8.31
C ARG A 13 -2.46 11.87 -8.75
N ALA A 14 -3.43 11.15 -8.20
CA ALA A 14 -4.82 11.36 -8.51
C ALA A 14 -5.30 12.69 -7.93
N ALA A 15 -5.88 13.55 -8.77
CA ALA A 15 -6.50 14.78 -8.33
C ALA A 15 -7.86 14.47 -7.68
N GLY A 16 -8.08 14.91 -6.44
CA GLY A 16 -9.33 14.67 -5.71
C GLY A 16 -9.62 13.18 -5.49
N SER A 17 -8.61 12.40 -5.08
CA SER A 17 -8.50 10.95 -5.32
C SER A 17 -9.71 10.07 -4.99
N PHE A 18 -10.62 10.42 -4.07
CA PHE A 18 -11.82 9.65 -3.64
C PHE A 18 -11.61 8.11 -3.47
N GLY A 19 -10.36 7.65 -3.45
CA GLY A 19 -9.98 6.31 -3.86
C GLY A 19 -8.46 6.14 -3.80
N ILE A 20 -7.76 5.99 -4.94
CA ILE A 20 -6.30 5.73 -4.98
C ILE A 20 -5.51 7.05 -5.11
N ASP A 21 -4.64 7.35 -4.15
CA ASP A 21 -3.85 8.58 -4.15
C ASP A 21 -2.76 8.65 -5.23
N ILE A 22 -2.05 7.55 -5.46
CA ILE A 22 -0.87 7.49 -6.34
C ILE A 22 -0.94 6.26 -7.22
N ILE A 23 -0.64 6.42 -8.51
CA ILE A 23 -0.33 5.32 -9.42
C ILE A 23 1.15 5.38 -9.76
N ALA A 24 1.90 4.33 -9.43
CA ALA A 24 3.30 4.18 -9.81
C ALA A 24 3.49 2.97 -10.71
N ILE A 25 4.01 3.18 -11.92
CA ILE A 25 4.26 2.12 -12.89
C ILE A 25 5.72 2.07 -13.32
N ARG A 26 6.23 0.86 -13.55
CA ARG A 26 7.57 0.63 -14.10
C ARG A 26 7.66 -0.80 -14.60
N ASP A 27 8.15 -0.98 -15.82
CA ASP A 27 8.21 -2.29 -16.48
C ASP A 27 6.83 -2.97 -16.41
N ASP A 28 6.73 -4.10 -15.74
CA ASP A 28 5.51 -4.88 -15.50
C ASP A 28 4.89 -4.67 -14.11
N PHE A 29 5.44 -3.76 -13.31
CA PHE A 29 4.89 -3.36 -12.02
C PHE A 29 3.87 -2.23 -12.17
N SER A 30 2.69 -2.43 -11.58
CA SER A 30 1.64 -1.42 -11.48
C SER A 30 1.16 -1.32 -10.04
N PHE A 31 1.54 -0.24 -9.36
CA PHE A 31 1.21 0.00 -7.96
C PHE A 31 0.16 1.11 -7.83
N PRO A 32 -1.12 0.74 -7.65
CA PRO A 32 -2.11 1.64 -7.09
C PRO A 32 -1.86 1.76 -5.59
N ILE A 33 -1.46 2.93 -5.13
CA ILE A 33 -1.02 3.19 -3.76
C ILE A 33 -2.02 4.13 -3.09
N GLU A 34 -2.54 3.68 -1.96
CA GLU A 34 -3.33 4.50 -1.05
C GLU A 34 -2.47 4.95 0.14
N VAL A 35 -2.44 6.26 0.42
CA VAL A 35 -1.56 6.83 1.44
C VAL A 35 -2.33 7.11 2.72
N LYS A 36 -1.92 6.48 3.81
CA LYS A 36 -2.36 6.86 5.16
C LYS A 36 -1.21 7.51 5.91
N SER A 37 -1.52 8.51 6.73
CA SER A 37 -0.52 9.17 7.58
C SER A 37 -1.07 9.52 8.94
N SER A 38 -0.28 9.30 9.99
CA SER A 38 -0.68 9.52 11.37
C SER A 38 0.51 9.85 12.25
N ILE A 39 0.26 10.41 13.43
CA ILE A 39 1.23 10.48 14.54
C ILE A 39 1.18 9.21 15.41
N TYR A 40 0.14 8.38 15.27
CA TYR A 40 -0.05 7.15 16.03
C TYR A 40 0.51 5.96 15.27
N GLU A 41 1.02 4.94 15.95
CA GLU A 41 1.54 3.74 15.29
C GLU A 41 0.45 2.83 14.71
N VAL A 42 -0.79 2.98 15.19
CA VAL A 42 -1.93 2.14 14.80
C VAL A 42 -2.97 2.98 14.07
N PHE A 43 -3.31 2.58 12.85
CA PHE A 43 -4.39 3.17 12.07
C PHE A 43 -5.56 2.20 11.99
N ARG A 44 -6.74 2.62 12.45
CA ARG A 44 -7.98 1.84 12.37
C ARG A 44 -8.88 2.41 11.27
N PHE A 45 -9.32 1.58 10.36
CA PHE A 45 -10.12 2.01 9.20
C PHE A 45 -11.54 2.48 9.60
N THR A 46 -11.97 2.20 10.84
CA THR A 46 -13.24 2.68 11.41
C THR A 46 -13.23 4.15 11.81
N MET A 47 -12.06 4.78 12.01
CA MET A 47 -11.98 6.15 12.53
C MET A 47 -12.60 7.22 11.62
N SER A 48 -12.74 6.92 10.32
CA SER A 48 -13.31 7.85 9.32
C SER A 48 -14.80 7.59 9.05
N ASN A 49 -15.60 7.36 10.09
CA ASN A 49 -17.00 6.94 10.00
C ASN A 49 -17.20 5.74 9.05
N GLY A 50 -16.25 4.80 9.03
CA GLY A 50 -16.28 3.63 8.13
C GLY A 50 -15.92 3.88 6.67
N ARG A 51 -15.79 5.13 6.20
CA ARG A 51 -15.47 5.44 4.79
C ARG A 51 -14.18 4.77 4.30
N ALA A 52 -13.17 4.69 5.16
CA ALA A 52 -11.92 4.03 4.80
C ALA A 52 -12.11 2.51 4.61
N GLN A 53 -13.01 1.89 5.39
CA GLN A 53 -13.38 0.47 5.27
C GLN A 53 -14.12 0.20 3.94
N GLU A 54 -15.02 1.09 3.53
CA GLU A 54 -15.72 0.98 2.23
C GLU A 54 -14.74 1.17 1.06
N GLN A 55 -13.86 2.15 1.16
CA GLN A 55 -12.82 2.42 0.16
C GLN A 55 -11.91 1.21 -0.06
N ILE A 56 -11.44 0.57 1.01
CA ILE A 56 -10.56 -0.60 0.86
C ILE A 56 -11.27 -1.76 0.17
N ILE A 57 -12.54 -2.01 0.47
CA ILE A 57 -13.32 -3.05 -0.19
C ILE A 57 -13.44 -2.73 -1.70
N SER A 58 -13.78 -1.49 -2.05
CA SER A 58 -13.86 -1.05 -3.45
C SER A 58 -12.51 -1.19 -4.18
N HIS A 59 -11.41 -0.79 -3.53
CA HIS A 59 -10.06 -0.95 -4.08
C HIS A 59 -9.72 -2.42 -4.32
N MET A 60 -10.04 -3.30 -3.38
CA MET A 60 -9.77 -4.73 -3.49
C MET A 60 -10.52 -5.34 -4.68
N GLU A 61 -11.77 -4.97 -4.88
CA GLU A 61 -12.58 -5.48 -5.99
C GLU A 61 -12.01 -5.06 -7.35
N ILE A 62 -11.79 -3.76 -7.56
CA ILE A 62 -11.35 -3.23 -8.86
C ILE A 62 -9.95 -3.74 -9.22
N THR A 63 -9.03 -3.77 -8.25
CA THR A 63 -7.65 -4.20 -8.49
C THR A 63 -7.55 -5.71 -8.68
N SER A 64 -8.33 -6.53 -7.96
CA SER A 64 -8.39 -7.98 -8.18
C SER A 64 -8.84 -8.31 -9.60
N ARG A 65 -9.88 -7.62 -10.10
CA ARG A 65 -10.34 -7.77 -11.49
C ARG A 65 -9.27 -7.37 -12.51
N ALA A 66 -8.46 -6.37 -12.18
CA ALA A 66 -7.32 -5.95 -12.98
C ALA A 66 -6.08 -6.88 -12.81
N GLY A 67 -6.13 -7.89 -11.95
CA GLY A 67 -5.02 -8.82 -11.70
C GLY A 67 -3.86 -8.24 -10.89
N ILE A 68 -4.07 -7.09 -10.24
CA ILE A 68 -3.11 -6.39 -9.38
C ILE A 68 -3.71 -6.25 -7.97
N PHE A 69 -3.07 -5.47 -7.09
CA PHE A 69 -3.59 -5.21 -5.76
C PHE A 69 -3.28 -3.78 -5.31
N PRO A 70 -4.07 -3.20 -4.39
CA PRO A 70 -3.79 -1.88 -3.85
C PRO A 70 -2.72 -2.00 -2.77
N VAL A 71 -1.72 -1.14 -2.85
CA VAL A 71 -0.67 -1.01 -1.84
C VAL A 71 -1.11 0.04 -0.85
N TYR A 72 -1.12 -0.30 0.44
CA TYR A 72 -1.35 0.68 1.50
C TYR A 72 -0.01 1.17 2.02
N ALA A 73 0.28 2.45 1.79
CA ALA A 73 1.49 3.10 2.27
C ALA A 73 1.17 3.88 3.54
N TYR A 74 1.68 3.41 4.67
CA TYR A 74 1.49 4.04 5.97
C TYR A 74 2.73 4.85 6.38
N ARG A 75 2.55 6.17 6.52
CA ARG A 75 3.56 7.09 7.05
C ARG A 75 3.32 7.40 8.52
N LEU A 76 4.28 7.06 9.37
CA LEU A 76 4.34 7.55 10.74
C LEU A 76 5.06 8.91 10.78
N LYS A 77 4.41 9.91 11.38
CA LYS A 77 4.96 11.27 11.54
C LYS A 77 5.85 11.33 12.78
N ARG A 78 6.79 12.29 12.80
CA ARG A 78 7.68 12.59 13.95
C ARG A 78 8.65 11.46 14.35
N VAL A 79 9.03 10.59 13.40
CA VAL A 79 10.06 9.56 13.59
C VAL A 79 11.31 9.84 12.77
N LYS A 80 12.46 9.33 13.22
CA LYS A 80 13.74 9.37 12.49
C LYS A 80 13.86 8.12 11.59
N GLY A 81 14.65 8.21 10.52
CA GLY A 81 14.87 7.11 9.60
C GLY A 81 13.76 6.95 8.56
N ASP A 82 13.46 5.72 8.14
CA ASP A 82 12.40 5.42 7.16
C ASP A 82 11.01 5.39 7.83
N PRO A 83 10.15 6.41 7.60
CA PRO A 83 8.84 6.52 8.23
C PRO A 83 7.76 5.71 7.50
N TRP A 84 8.08 5.05 6.38
CA TRP A 84 7.11 4.44 5.48
C TRP A 84 7.06 2.93 5.62
N ARG A 85 5.84 2.41 5.62
CA ARG A 85 5.53 0.99 5.76
C ARG A 85 4.47 0.59 4.74
N LEU A 86 4.74 -0.46 3.99
CA LEU A 86 3.88 -0.94 2.91
C LEU A 86 3.14 -2.20 3.34
N PHE A 87 1.87 -2.26 2.95
CA PHE A 87 0.98 -3.39 3.19
C PHE A 87 0.19 -3.73 1.92
N ALA A 88 -0.34 -4.94 1.88
CA ALA A 88 -1.36 -5.36 0.94
C ALA A 88 -2.61 -5.85 1.69
N PRO A 89 -3.82 -5.66 1.17
CA PRO A 89 -5.00 -6.33 1.75
C PRO A 89 -4.90 -7.85 1.57
N PRO A 90 -5.51 -8.66 2.46
CA PRO A 90 -5.62 -10.11 2.28
C PRO A 90 -6.62 -10.49 1.18
N GLY A 91 -6.58 -11.76 0.74
CA GLY A 91 -7.60 -12.33 -0.15
C GLY A 91 -7.60 -11.85 -1.61
N MET A 92 -6.55 -11.16 -2.06
CA MET A 92 -6.49 -10.62 -3.43
C MET A 92 -6.22 -11.68 -4.49
N GLN A 93 -6.84 -11.53 -5.66
CA GLN A 93 -6.51 -12.29 -6.87
C GLN A 93 -5.46 -11.53 -7.68
N VAL A 94 -4.19 -11.92 -7.54
CA VAL A 94 -3.06 -11.25 -8.20
C VAL A 94 -2.40 -12.19 -9.21
N ARG A 95 -2.05 -11.66 -10.38
CA ARG A 95 -1.47 -12.43 -11.50
C ARG A 95 -0.06 -11.94 -11.85
N GLY A 96 0.68 -12.77 -12.58
CA GLY A 96 2.01 -12.43 -13.10
C GLY A 96 3.03 -12.07 -12.00
N ASN A 97 3.97 -11.19 -12.33
CA ASN A 97 5.05 -10.78 -11.42
C ASN A 97 4.55 -9.95 -10.23
N MET A 98 3.38 -9.31 -10.34
CA MET A 98 2.72 -8.67 -9.21
C MET A 98 2.36 -9.65 -8.10
N ALA A 99 2.15 -10.95 -8.40
CA ALA A 99 1.87 -11.97 -7.39
C ALA A 99 3.08 -12.24 -6.47
N LEU A 100 4.31 -12.10 -6.99
CA LEU A 100 5.54 -12.19 -6.18
C LEU A 100 5.60 -11.03 -5.18
N ILE A 101 5.32 -9.82 -5.66
CA ILE A 101 5.31 -8.62 -4.82
C ILE A 101 4.19 -8.67 -3.78
N TYR A 102 3.02 -9.16 -4.18
CA TYR A 102 1.92 -9.39 -3.26
C TYR A 102 2.34 -10.33 -2.12
N ARG A 103 2.99 -11.46 -2.42
CA ARG A 103 3.47 -12.38 -1.37
C ARG A 103 4.52 -11.76 -0.44
N LEU A 104 5.35 -10.86 -0.95
CA LEU A 104 6.38 -10.16 -0.16
C LEU A 104 5.77 -9.23 0.89
N LEU A 105 4.70 -8.50 0.54
CA LEU A 105 4.16 -7.46 1.43
C LEU A 105 3.34 -8.06 2.58
N PRO A 106 3.53 -7.58 3.82
CA PRO A 106 2.67 -7.90 4.95
C PRO A 106 1.20 -7.62 4.63
N LYS A 107 0.33 -8.48 5.17
CA LYS A 107 -1.11 -8.32 4.99
C LYS A 107 -1.68 -7.40 6.06
N LEU A 108 -2.71 -6.66 5.69
CA LEU A 108 -3.52 -5.93 6.67
C LEU A 108 -4.19 -6.92 7.61
N GLU A 109 -4.16 -6.60 8.90
CA GLU A 109 -4.86 -7.37 9.92
C GLU A 109 -6.33 -6.94 9.97
N THR A 110 -7.17 -7.82 10.49
CA THR A 110 -8.58 -7.55 10.77
C THR A 110 -8.84 -7.69 12.26
N THR A 111 -9.71 -6.83 12.79
CA THR A 111 -10.27 -7.00 14.13
C THR A 111 -11.26 -8.16 14.14
N GLY A 112 -11.67 -8.63 15.33
CA GLY A 112 -12.73 -9.64 15.46
C GLY A 112 -14.08 -9.22 14.85
N SER A 113 -14.30 -7.92 14.67
CA SER A 113 -15.47 -7.36 13.99
C SER A 113 -15.29 -7.18 12.47
N GLY A 114 -14.20 -7.70 11.88
CA GLY A 114 -13.92 -7.64 10.44
C GLY A 114 -13.36 -6.30 9.92
N ASN A 115 -13.00 -5.36 10.80
CA ASN A 115 -12.47 -4.06 10.36
C ASN A 115 -10.96 -4.13 10.16
N TYR A 116 -10.44 -3.46 9.14
CA TYR A 116 -9.00 -3.43 8.89
C TYR A 116 -8.25 -2.56 9.90
N ILE A 117 -7.05 -3.01 10.26
CA ILE A 117 -6.11 -2.31 11.12
C ILE A 117 -4.70 -2.37 10.55
N MET A 118 -3.97 -1.26 10.66
CA MET A 118 -2.56 -1.15 10.27
C MET A 118 -1.71 -0.84 11.50
N HIS A 119 -0.88 -1.81 11.87
CA HIS A 119 0.20 -1.62 12.84
C HIS A 119 1.46 -1.22 12.08
N TRP A 120 1.92 0.03 12.21
CA TRP A 120 3.06 0.56 11.45
C TRP A 120 4.29 -0.36 11.54
N ASN A 121 4.61 -0.85 12.75
CA ASN A 121 5.75 -1.74 12.99
C ASN A 121 5.68 -3.09 12.26
N MET A 122 4.50 -3.51 11.80
CA MET A 122 4.29 -4.77 11.07
C MET A 122 4.45 -4.65 9.55
N GLY A 123 4.59 -3.43 9.02
CA GLY A 123 4.66 -3.23 7.57
C GLY A 123 6.06 -3.37 6.99
N PHE A 124 6.13 -3.48 5.67
CA PHE A 124 7.41 -3.60 4.98
C PHE A 124 8.07 -2.23 4.80
N PRO A 125 9.34 -2.02 5.20
CA PRO A 125 10.00 -0.73 5.03
C PRO A 125 10.17 -0.35 3.55
N LEU A 126 9.83 0.89 3.19
CA LEU A 126 9.88 1.37 1.81
C LEU A 126 11.29 1.29 1.22
N HIS A 127 12.33 1.63 1.99
CA HIS A 127 13.70 1.55 1.48
C HIS A 127 14.12 0.11 1.13
N LYS A 128 13.66 -0.89 1.89
CA LYS A 128 13.90 -2.31 1.58
C LYS A 128 13.12 -2.73 0.34
N PHE A 129 11.89 -2.23 0.18
CA PHE A 129 11.04 -2.53 -0.96
C PHE A 129 11.66 -2.05 -2.27
N ILE A 130 12.09 -0.79 -2.30
CA ILE A 130 12.82 -0.22 -3.44
C ILE A 130 14.13 -0.99 -3.69
N GLY A 131 14.80 -1.42 -2.63
CA GLY A 131 15.99 -2.26 -2.73
C GLY A 131 15.73 -3.62 -3.35
N TYR A 132 14.59 -4.25 -3.04
CA TYR A 132 14.16 -5.53 -3.61
C TYR A 132 13.79 -5.40 -5.10
N LEU A 133 13.04 -4.35 -5.45
CA LEU A 133 12.62 -4.11 -6.83
C LEU A 133 13.74 -3.68 -7.79
N ASN A 134 14.92 -3.33 -7.26
CA ASN A 134 16.10 -2.91 -8.05
C ASN A 134 17.25 -3.93 -7.95
N ARG A 135 16.93 -5.17 -7.61
CA ARG A 135 17.80 -6.33 -7.85
C ARG A 135 17.42 -6.92 -9.20
#